data_AF-A0A6A4FJC0-F1
#
_entry.id   AF-A0A6A4FJC0-F1
#
_cell.length_a   1.000
_cell.length_b   1.000
_cell.length_c   1.000
_cell.angle_alpha   90.00
_cell.angle_beta   90.00
_cell.angle_gamma   90.00
#
_symmetry.space_group_name_H-M   'P 1'
#
loop_
_entity.id
_entity.type
_entity.pdbx_description
1 polymer ?
#
loop_
_entity_poly.entity_id
_entity_poly.type
_entity_poly.pdbx_seq_one_letter_code
_entity_poly.pdbx_strand_id
1 'polypeptide(L)' 'MRTGRCTRFGRVHREFQVYWKGYVEPSWVDEAGLNCGALMREYERELVNRNRFNVMQSYEGEEE' A
#
# COMPACT_ATOMS: atom_id res chain seq x y z
N MET A 1 -13.30 -10.63 7.16
CA MET A 1 -11.91 -11.11 7.32
C MET A 1 -11.31 -11.24 5.93
N ARG A 2 -10.42 -10.33 5.51
CA ARG A 2 -9.76 -10.45 4.20
C ARG A 2 -8.68 -11.53 4.33
N THR A 3 -8.96 -12.70 3.78
CA THR A 3 -7.98 -13.78 3.62
C THR A 3 -6.92 -13.30 2.62
N GLY A 4 -5.92 -12.58 3.10
CA GLY A 4 -4.75 -12.24 2.29
C GLY A 4 -4.16 -13.54 1.75
N ARG A 5 -4.02 -13.64 0.43
CA ARG A 5 -3.35 -14.79 -0.18
C ARG A 5 -1.91 -14.75 0.30
N CYS A 6 -1.50 -15.73 1.10
CA CYS A 6 -0.12 -15.84 1.52
C CYS A 6 0.61 -16.70 0.48
N THR A 7 1.77 -16.25 0.03
CA THR A 7 2.71 -17.11 -0.71
C THR A 7 3.03 -18.35 0.13
N ARG A 8 3.51 -19.42 -0.53
CA ARG A 8 3.94 -20.68 0.14
C ARG A 8 4.97 -20.47 1.27
N PHE A 9 5.65 -19.31 1.29
CA PHE A 9 6.65 -18.93 2.29
C PHE A 9 6.12 -17.96 3.36
N GLY A 10 4.80 -17.78 3.47
CA GLY A 10 4.20 -16.91 4.49
C GLY A 10 4.37 -15.42 4.22
N ARG A 11 4.84 -15.02 3.03
CA ARG A 11 4.74 -13.60 2.62
C ARG A 11 3.30 -13.33 2.22
N VAL A 12 2.66 -12.42 2.92
CA VAL A 12 1.37 -11.86 2.53
C VAL A 12 1.56 -11.21 1.17
N HIS A 13 0.80 -11.67 0.16
CA HIS A 13 0.78 -10.98 -1.12
C HIS A 13 0.24 -9.56 -0.90
N ARG A 14 0.98 -8.56 -1.39
CA ARG A 14 0.54 -7.17 -1.34
C ARG A 14 -0.45 -6.96 -2.48
N GLU A 15 -1.64 -6.50 -2.12
CA GLU A 15 -2.65 -6.06 -3.07
C GLU A 15 -2.65 -4.55 -3.14
N PHE A 16 -2.69 -4.01 -4.35
CA PHE A 16 -2.78 -2.58 -4.60
C PHE A 16 -4.13 -2.25 -5.23
N GLN A 17 -4.70 -1.12 -4.83
CA GLN A 17 -5.88 -0.56 -5.50
C GLN A 17 -5.40 0.29 -6.68
N VAL A 18 -5.69 -0.19 -7.90
CA VAL A 18 -5.16 0.38 -9.13
C VAL A 18 -6.27 1.15 -9.84
N TYR A 19 -6.00 2.42 -10.12
CA TYR A 19 -6.83 3.24 -10.98
C TYR A 19 -6.34 3.08 -12.42
N TRP A 20 -7.13 2.39 -13.25
CA TRP A 20 -6.78 2.16 -14.64
C TRP A 20 -7.19 3.34 -15.52
N LYS A 21 -6.34 3.70 -16.47
CA LYS A 21 -6.67 4.73 -17.46
C LYS A 21 -7.87 4.26 -18.29
N GLY A 22 -8.95 5.03 -18.27
CA GLY A 22 -10.18 4.74 -19.02
C GLY A 22 -11.21 3.89 -18.26
N TYR A 23 -10.93 3.51 -17.01
CA TYR A 23 -11.91 2.88 -16.13
C TYR A 23 -12.28 3.85 -14.99
N VAL A 24 -13.57 3.91 -14.67
CA VAL A 24 -14.08 4.74 -13.57
C VAL A 24 -13.79 4.09 -12.21
N GLU A 25 -13.88 2.77 -12.16
CA GLU A 25 -13.72 2.02 -10.92
C GLU A 25 -12.30 1.45 -10.78
N PRO A 26 -11.66 1.66 -9.61
CA PRO A 26 -10.39 1.02 -9.32
C PRO A 26 -10.57 -0.46 -9.02
N SER A 27 -9.57 -1.27 -9.34
CA SER A 27 -9.57 -2.70 -9.02
C SER A 27 -8.43 -3.07 -8.07
N TRP A 28 -8.67 -4.05 -7.20
CA TRP A 28 -7.62 -4.66 -6.38
C TRP A 28 -6.83 -5.67 -7.21
N VAL A 29 -5.52 -5.47 -7.31
CA VAL A 29 -4.61 -6.35 -8.07
C VAL A 29 -3.40 -6.71 -7.22
N ASP A 30 -2.96 -7.96 -7.36
CA ASP A 30 -1.78 -8.49 -6.69
C ASP A 30 -0.49 -7.88 -7.26
N GLU A 31 0.53 -7.72 -6.42
CA GLU A 31 1.88 -7.32 -6.83
C GLU A 31 2.40 -8.13 -8.04
N ALA A 32 2.12 -9.45 -8.08
CA ALA A 32 2.55 -10.30 -9.19
C ALA A 32 1.81 -10.04 -10.52
N GLY A 33 0.62 -9.43 -10.46
CA GLY A 33 -0.19 -9.07 -11.64
C GLY A 33 0.09 -7.66 -12.17
N LEU A 34 0.83 -6.85 -11.42
CA LEU A 34 1.18 -5.47 -11.77
C LEU A 34 2.56 -5.42 -12.42
N ASN A 35 2.63 -4.97 -13.67
CA ASN A 35 3.89 -4.85 -14.41
C ASN A 35 4.69 -3.57 -14.06
N CYS A 36 4.17 -2.72 -13.18
CA CYS A 36 4.72 -1.40 -12.85
C CYS A 36 5.49 -1.39 -11.53
N GLY A 37 6.49 -2.28 -11.40
CA GLY A 37 7.29 -2.43 -10.18
C GLY A 37 7.98 -1.15 -9.68
N ALA A 38 8.33 -0.22 -10.58
CA ALA A 38 8.88 1.09 -10.19
C ALA A 38 7.85 1.96 -9.44
N LEU A 39 6.62 2.04 -9.98
CA LEU A 39 5.49 2.77 -9.40
C LEU A 39 5.07 2.21 -8.03
N MET A 40 5.14 0.88 -7.88
CA MET A 40 4.87 0.26 -6.58
C MET A 40 5.93 0.69 -5.55
N ARG A 41 7.21 0.66 -5.93
CA ARG A 41 8.31 0.96 -5.01
C ARG A 41 8.38 2.43 -4.58
N GLU A 42 8.01 3.36 -5.46
CA GLU A 42 7.88 4.78 -5.09
C GLU A 42 6.68 5.02 -4.17
N TYR A 43 5.53 4.38 -4.43
CA TYR A 43 4.36 4.50 -3.57
C TYR A 43 4.63 3.95 -2.16
N GLU A 44 5.30 2.80 -2.05
CA GLU A 44 5.72 2.24 -0.77
C GLU A 44 6.71 3.14 -0.04
N ARG A 45 7.63 3.77 -0.77
CA ARG A 45 8.59 4.72 -0.21
C ARG A 45 7.87 5.95 0.36
N GLU A 46 6.91 6.49 -0.38
CA GLU A 46 6.07 7.60 0.05
C GLU A 46 5.22 7.22 1.26
N LEU A 47 4.68 6.00 1.31
CA LEU A 47 3.96 5.50 2.50
C LEU A 47 4.87 5.43 3.73
N VAL A 48 6.08 4.89 3.59
CA VAL A 48 7.06 4.85 4.70
C VAL A 48 7.45 6.26 5.11
N ASN A 49 7.68 7.17 4.17
CA ASN A 49 8.03 8.56 4.43
C ASN A 49 6.89 9.30 5.16
N ARG A 50 5.65 9.11 4.71
CA ARG A 50 4.44 9.65 5.35
C ARG A 50 4.21 9.06 6.73
N ASN A 51 4.42 7.76 6.93
CA ASN A 51 4.39 7.15 8.27
C ASN A 51 5.47 7.71 9.19
N ARG A 52 6.65 8.02 8.65
CA ARG A 52 7.74 8.64 9.40
C ARG A 52 7.40 10.07 9.85
N PHE A 53 6.67 10.82 9.04
CA PHE A 53 6.11 12.12 9.41
C PHE A 53 4.92 12.00 10.38
N ASN A 54 4.02 11.03 10.20
CA ASN A 54 2.92 10.79 11.14
C ASN A 54 3.42 10.36 12.52
N VAL A 55 4.51 9.58 12.61
CA VAL A 55 5.17 9.23 13.88
C VAL A 55 5.71 10.47 14.60
N MET A 56 6.13 11.52 13.89
CA MET A 56 6.43 12.82 14.50
C MET A 56 5.16 13.59 14.89
N GLN A 57 4.07 13.56 14.12
CA GLN A 57 2.84 14.27 14.48
C GLN A 57 2.03 13.63 15.63
N SER A 58 2.46 12.49 16.17
CA SER A 58 1.74 11.76 17.23
C SER A 58 2.04 12.27 18.65
N TYR A 59 2.99 13.19 18.85
CA TYR A 59 3.38 13.66 20.19
C TYR A 59 2.89 15.07 20.57
N GLU A 60 2.14 15.76 19.70
CA GLU A 60 1.63 17.13 19.94
C GLU A 60 0.09 17.20 19.99
N GLY A 61 -0.54 16.21 20.62
CA GLY A 61 -2.02 16.16 20.72
C GLY A 61 -2.59 15.44 21.93
N GLU A 62 -1.80 15.24 22.99
CA GLU A 62 -2.29 14.75 24.30
C GLU A 62 -2.08 15.87 25.35
N GLU A 63 -2.71 17.02 25.13
CA GLU A 63 -3.07 17.97 26.19
C GLU A 63 -4.59 18.11 26.14
N GLU A 64 -5.31 17.36 26.98
CA GLU A 64 -6.40 17.84 27.86
C GLU A 64 -6.81 16.77 28.88
#